data_AF-A0A2E0KHE3-F1
#
_entry.id   AF-A0A2E0KHE3-F1
#
_cell.length_a   1.000
_cell.length_b   1.000
_cell.length_c   1.000
_cell.angle_alpha   90.00
_cell.angle_beta   90.00
_cell.angle_gamma   90.00
#
_symmetry.space_group_name_H-M   'P 1'
#
loop_
_entity.id
_entity.type
_entity.pdbx_description
1 polymer ?
#
loop_
_entity_poly.entity_id
_entity_poly.type
_entity_poly.pdbx_seq_one_letter_code
_entity_poly.pdbx_strand_id
1 'polypeptide(L)'
;MKSSPSRLRLALVIAVLLGSALPAAADPKRQMVRDVIQCTRVQQRFILARDLGFETGLNSSIDADAIPDGLKQQMLEAYQQVADAVFSWDKVEPKYEQLYGRHYTENELKTVLDLCQDNRYQMAINKDLEMLPGALKIGEEFAPELQAKLLDAMTRLMKTMRP
;
A
#
# COMPACT_ATOMS: atom_id res chain seq x y z
N MET A 1 -47.11 -51.28 17.08
CA MET A 1 -46.33 -50.65 16.00
C MET A 1 -44.91 -50.42 16.50
N LYS A 2 -43.93 -51.18 16.01
CA LYS A 2 -42.51 -51.07 16.42
C LYS A 2 -41.85 -49.98 15.60
N SER A 3 -41.46 -48.87 16.24
CA SER A 3 -40.65 -47.83 15.62
C SER A 3 -39.28 -48.41 15.26
N SER A 4 -38.94 -48.41 13.97
CA SER A 4 -37.66 -48.92 13.48
C SER A 4 -36.53 -47.97 13.91
N PRO A 5 -35.51 -48.45 14.67
CA PRO A 5 -34.41 -47.62 15.17
C PRO A 5 -33.47 -47.11 14.05
N SER A 6 -33.69 -47.54 12.81
CA SER A 6 -32.91 -47.16 11.63
C SER A 6 -33.16 -45.71 11.18
N ARG A 7 -34.37 -45.17 11.37
CA ARG A 7 -34.71 -43.81 10.91
C ARG A 7 -34.14 -42.69 11.80
N LEU A 8 -33.97 -42.97 13.10
CA LEU A 8 -33.38 -42.03 14.04
C LEU A 8 -31.87 -41.85 13.84
N ARG A 9 -31.16 -42.90 13.38
CA ARG A 9 -29.71 -42.81 13.13
C ARG A 9 -29.39 -42.03 11.85
N LEU A 10 -30.25 -42.09 10.84
CA LEU A 10 -30.03 -41.38 9.57
C LEU A 10 -30.22 -39.86 9.71
N ALA A 11 -31.17 -39.42 10.54
CA ALA A 11 -31.40 -37.99 10.80
C ALA A 11 -30.23 -37.33 11.56
N LEU A 12 -29.54 -38.08 12.43
CA LEU A 12 -28.41 -37.57 13.21
C LEU A 12 -27.14 -37.36 12.36
N VAL A 13 -26.93 -38.20 11.33
CA VAL A 13 -25.76 -38.10 10.44
C VAL A 13 -25.89 -36.90 9.49
N ILE A 14 -27.11 -36.58 9.03
CA ILE A 14 -27.36 -35.41 8.17
C ILE A 14 -27.18 -34.10 8.96
N ALA A 15 -27.60 -34.05 10.23
CA ALA A 15 -27.42 -32.88 11.09
C ALA A 15 -25.95 -32.60 11.43
N VAL A 16 -25.11 -33.63 11.55
CA VAL A 16 -23.66 -33.48 11.81
C VAL A 16 -22.89 -33.07 10.55
N LEU A 17 -23.33 -33.51 9.36
CA LEU A 17 -22.70 -33.14 8.08
C LEU A 17 -23.07 -31.72 7.59
N LEU A 18 -24.20 -31.16 8.04
CA LEU A 18 -24.60 -29.78 7.72
C LEU A 18 -24.01 -28.74 8.69
N GLY A 19 -23.45 -29.16 9.83
CA GLY A 19 -22.87 -28.25 10.83
C GLY A 19 -21.43 -27.80 10.55
N SER A 20 -20.75 -28.40 9.57
CA SER A 20 -19.30 -28.19 9.32
C SER A 20 -18.99 -27.36 8.06
N ALA A 21 -20.01 -26.86 7.37
CA ALA A 21 -19.85 -26.01 6.18
C ALA A 21 -20.45 -24.61 6.36
N LEU A 22 -20.44 -24.07 7.59
CA LEU A 22 -20.55 -22.63 7.73
C LEU A 22 -19.25 -22.04 7.19
N PRO A 23 -19.26 -21.30 6.06
CA PRO A 23 -18.10 -20.48 5.73
C PRO A 23 -17.86 -19.61 6.97
N ALA A 24 -16.64 -19.64 7.50
CA ALA A 24 -16.25 -18.76 8.59
C ALA A 24 -16.75 -17.36 8.22
N ALA A 25 -17.77 -16.86 8.93
CA ALA A 25 -18.34 -15.56 8.64
C ALA A 25 -17.15 -14.60 8.63
N ALA A 26 -16.90 -13.97 7.47
CA ALA A 26 -15.75 -13.10 7.31
C ALA A 26 -15.77 -12.08 8.45
N ASP A 27 -14.66 -11.96 9.18
CA ASP A 27 -14.51 -11.02 10.29
C ASP A 27 -14.99 -9.63 9.83
N PRO A 28 -16.10 -9.08 10.38
CA PRO A 28 -16.69 -7.84 9.93
C PRO A 28 -15.67 -6.69 9.90
N LYS A 29 -14.76 -6.65 10.88
CA LYS A 29 -13.69 -5.66 10.93
C LYS A 29 -12.73 -5.80 9.75
N ARG A 30 -12.39 -7.03 9.38
CA ARG A 30 -11.50 -7.29 8.24
C ARG A 30 -12.10 -6.81 6.92
N GLN A 31 -13.40 -7.00 6.72
CA GLN A 31 -14.06 -6.47 5.52
C GLN A 31 -14.05 -4.94 5.51
N MET A 32 -14.38 -4.30 6.65
CA MET A 32 -14.34 -2.84 6.76
C MET A 32 -12.93 -2.27 6.49
N VAL A 33 -11.88 -2.96 6.93
CA VAL A 33 -10.49 -2.58 6.60
C VAL A 33 -10.26 -2.57 5.09
N ARG A 34 -10.69 -3.61 4.38
CA ARG A 34 -10.55 -3.71 2.92
C ARG A 34 -11.31 -2.60 2.21
N ASP A 35 -12.54 -2.35 2.64
CA ASP A 35 -13.39 -1.31 2.08
C ASP A 35 -12.76 0.08 2.30
N VAL A 36 -12.16 0.33 3.48
CA VAL A 36 -11.42 1.57 3.76
C VAL A 36 -10.17 1.68 2.88
N ILE A 37 -9.36 0.62 2.77
CA ILE A 37 -8.17 0.58 1.91
C ILE A 37 -8.54 0.92 0.46
N GLN A 38 -9.65 0.38 -0.03
CA GLN A 38 -10.15 0.63 -1.37
C GLN A 38 -10.65 2.07 -1.53
N CYS A 39 -11.54 2.53 -0.65
CA CYS A 39 -12.20 3.83 -0.80
C CYS A 39 -11.27 5.02 -0.56
N THR A 40 -10.20 4.83 0.22
CA THR A 40 -9.12 5.82 0.43
C THR A 40 -8.01 5.72 -0.62
N ARG A 41 -8.13 4.80 -1.58
CA ARG A 41 -7.22 4.59 -2.71
C ARG A 41 -5.78 4.29 -2.29
N VAL A 42 -5.60 3.48 -1.24
CA VAL A 42 -4.27 3.11 -0.72
C VAL A 42 -3.42 2.43 -1.79
N GLN A 43 -4.00 1.54 -2.60
CA GLN A 43 -3.29 0.88 -3.71
C GLN A 43 -2.72 1.91 -4.69
N GLN A 44 -3.53 2.87 -5.11
CA GLN A 44 -3.10 3.91 -6.06
C GLN A 44 -1.99 4.77 -5.44
N ARG A 45 -2.13 5.16 -4.16
CA ARG A 45 -1.10 5.90 -3.42
C ARG A 45 0.20 5.12 -3.31
N PHE A 46 0.11 3.82 -3.03
CA PHE A 46 1.26 2.92 -2.94
C PHE A 46 2.04 2.85 -4.25
N ILE A 47 1.35 2.54 -5.36
CA ILE A 47 1.97 2.41 -6.69
C ILE A 47 2.60 3.75 -7.10
N LEU A 48 1.84 4.84 -6.97
CA LEU A 48 2.31 6.17 -7.36
C LEU A 48 3.52 6.61 -6.53
N ALA A 49 3.49 6.45 -5.20
CA ALA A 49 4.60 6.85 -4.33
C ALA A 49 5.85 5.99 -4.55
N ARG A 50 5.69 4.70 -4.81
CA ARG A 50 6.78 3.78 -5.15
C ARG A 50 7.48 4.24 -6.43
N ASP A 51 6.72 4.44 -7.50
CA ASP A 51 7.26 4.74 -8.82
C ASP A 51 7.86 6.15 -8.86
N LEU A 52 7.16 7.16 -8.31
CA LEU A 52 7.70 8.52 -8.21
C LEU A 52 8.94 8.58 -7.31
N GLY A 53 9.00 7.77 -6.24
CA GLY A 53 10.19 7.73 -5.38
C GLY A 53 11.43 7.24 -6.13
N PHE A 54 11.27 6.30 -7.06
CA PHE A 54 12.37 5.87 -7.93
C PHE A 54 12.74 6.95 -8.95
N GLU A 55 11.75 7.53 -9.62
CA GLU A 55 11.95 8.61 -10.60
C GLU A 55 12.68 9.80 -9.97
N THR A 56 12.20 10.26 -8.82
CA THR A 56 12.83 11.34 -8.04
C THR A 56 14.26 10.97 -7.64
N GLY A 57 14.50 9.73 -7.20
CA GLY A 57 15.84 9.26 -6.84
C GLY A 57 16.80 9.28 -8.04
N LEU A 58 16.31 8.88 -9.22
CA LEU A 58 17.08 8.91 -10.46
C LEU A 58 17.40 10.35 -10.89
N ASN A 59 16.39 11.22 -10.88
CA ASN A 59 16.50 12.63 -11.29
C ASN A 59 17.30 13.47 -10.30
N SER A 60 17.34 13.06 -9.04
CA SER A 60 18.12 13.75 -8.01
C SER A 60 19.56 13.27 -7.93
N SER A 61 20.00 12.25 -8.68
CA SER A 61 21.36 11.73 -8.57
C SER A 61 22.44 12.69 -9.10
N ILE A 62 23.68 12.59 -8.60
CA ILE A 62 24.80 13.50 -8.96
C ILE A 62 25.04 13.53 -10.48
N ASP A 63 24.79 12.41 -11.17
CA ASP A 63 24.99 12.26 -12.61
C ASP A 63 23.67 12.25 -13.39
N ALA A 64 22.55 12.70 -12.79
CA ALA A 64 21.23 12.64 -13.40
C ALA A 64 21.17 13.34 -14.76
N ASP A 65 21.88 14.48 -14.91
CA ASP A 65 21.93 15.25 -16.15
C ASP A 65 22.77 14.58 -17.25
N ALA A 66 23.64 13.62 -16.88
CA ALA A 66 24.45 12.88 -17.83
C ALA A 66 23.69 11.69 -18.46
N ILE A 67 22.54 11.31 -17.90
CA ILE A 67 21.72 10.20 -18.40
C ILE A 67 20.71 10.74 -19.41
N PRO A 68 20.72 10.29 -20.68
CA PRO A 68 19.72 10.70 -21.67
C PRO A 68 18.30 10.32 -21.23
N ASP A 69 17.31 11.17 -21.53
CA ASP A 69 15.91 10.95 -21.14
C ASP A 69 15.34 9.61 -21.62
N GLY A 70 15.69 9.21 -22.85
CA GLY A 70 15.28 7.91 -23.40
C GLY A 70 15.84 6.71 -22.62
N LEU A 71 17.00 6.86 -21.96
CA LEU A 71 17.55 5.84 -21.08
C LEU A 71 16.91 5.90 -19.69
N LYS A 72 16.63 7.09 -19.14
CA LYS A 72 15.89 7.25 -17.88
C LYS A 72 14.53 6.55 -17.95
N GLN A 73 13.82 6.71 -19.06
CA GLN A 73 12.54 6.05 -19.29
C GLN A 73 12.67 4.52 -19.32
N GLN A 74 13.67 3.98 -20.01
CA GLN A 74 13.93 2.53 -20.02
C GLN A 74 14.29 2.01 -18.62
N MET A 75 15.04 2.78 -17.83
CA MET A 75 15.37 2.44 -16.45
C MET A 75 14.12 2.42 -15.56
N LEU A 76 13.21 3.38 -15.72
CA LEU A 76 11.92 3.40 -15.01
C LEU A 76 11.06 2.20 -15.36
N GLU A 77 10.95 1.84 -16.64
CA GLU A 77 10.19 0.67 -17.09
C GLU A 77 10.79 -0.64 -16.53
N ALA A 78 12.11 -0.79 -16.59
CA ALA A 78 12.80 -1.94 -16.01
C ALA A 78 12.61 -2.00 -14.49
N TYR A 79 12.67 -0.85 -13.81
CA TYR A 79 12.37 -0.75 -12.38
C TYR A 79 10.96 -1.22 -12.08
N GLN A 80 9.94 -0.74 -12.81
CA GLN A 80 8.54 -1.10 -12.59
C GLN A 80 8.33 -2.61 -12.73
N GLN A 81 8.93 -3.25 -13.74
CA GLN A 81 8.86 -4.71 -13.89
C GLN A 81 9.44 -5.47 -12.67
N VAL A 82 10.60 -5.03 -12.17
CA VAL A 82 11.22 -5.64 -10.98
C VAL A 82 10.39 -5.33 -9.73
N ALA A 83 9.90 -4.11 -9.60
CA ALA A 83 9.08 -3.67 -8.48
C ALA A 83 7.76 -4.44 -8.42
N ASP A 84 7.11 -4.70 -9.54
CA ASP A 84 5.91 -5.54 -9.58
C ASP A 84 6.21 -7.01 -9.26
N ALA A 85 7.39 -7.50 -9.65
CA ALA A 85 7.81 -8.87 -9.30
C ALA A 85 8.16 -9.03 -7.81
N VAL A 86 8.73 -8.02 -7.16
CA VAL A 86 9.27 -8.12 -5.78
C VAL A 86 8.36 -7.46 -4.74
N PHE A 87 7.77 -6.33 -5.08
CA PHE A 87 7.08 -5.37 -4.22
C PHE A 87 5.75 -4.89 -4.87
N SER A 88 4.96 -5.85 -5.37
CA SER A 88 3.62 -5.61 -5.92
C SER A 88 2.56 -5.39 -4.84
N TRP A 89 1.44 -4.79 -5.24
CA TRP A 89 0.26 -4.61 -4.38
C TRP A 89 -0.17 -5.92 -3.72
N ASP A 90 -0.34 -7.00 -4.48
CA ASP A 90 -0.80 -8.30 -3.96
C ASP A 90 0.08 -8.84 -2.81
N LYS A 91 1.37 -8.51 -2.81
CA LYS A 91 2.30 -8.90 -1.74
C LYS A 91 2.21 -8.02 -0.50
N VAL A 92 1.87 -6.74 -0.67
CA VAL A 92 1.85 -5.76 0.43
C VAL A 92 0.45 -5.52 0.98
N GLU A 93 -0.60 -5.81 0.22
CA GLU A 93 -2.00 -5.63 0.64
C GLU A 93 -2.30 -6.30 1.98
N PRO A 94 -1.89 -7.56 2.25
CA PRO A 94 -2.11 -8.18 3.56
C PRO A 94 -1.40 -7.43 4.70
N LYS A 95 -0.27 -6.77 4.42
CA LYS A 95 0.46 -5.95 5.40
C LYS A 95 -0.30 -4.64 5.68
N TYR A 96 -0.91 -4.05 4.65
CA TYR A 96 -1.81 -2.90 4.82
C TYR A 96 -3.07 -3.31 5.59
N GLU A 97 -3.70 -4.44 5.28
CA GLU A 97 -4.84 -4.96 6.05
C GLU A 97 -4.48 -5.10 7.54
N GLN A 98 -3.32 -5.70 7.83
CA GLN A 98 -2.84 -5.85 9.20
C GLN A 98 -2.57 -4.49 9.87
N LEU A 99 -1.97 -3.55 9.14
CA LEU A 99 -1.65 -2.22 9.64
C LEU A 99 -2.92 -1.44 10.02
N TYR A 100 -3.91 -1.43 9.15
CA TYR A 100 -5.20 -0.76 9.40
C TYR A 100 -5.97 -1.48 10.51
N GLY A 101 -6.02 -2.81 10.50
CA GLY A 101 -6.71 -3.60 11.52
C GLY A 101 -6.12 -3.43 12.93
N ARG A 102 -4.82 -3.13 13.04
CA ARG A 102 -4.16 -2.81 14.31
C ARG A 102 -4.50 -1.41 14.83
N HIS A 103 -4.60 -0.43 13.93
CA HIS A 103 -4.66 0.98 14.31
C HIS A 103 -6.07 1.56 14.36
N TYR A 104 -7.01 0.97 13.63
CA TYR A 104 -8.40 1.40 13.66
C TYR A 104 -9.27 0.44 14.48
N THR A 105 -10.17 1.01 15.26
CA THR A 105 -11.35 0.34 15.81
C THR A 105 -12.44 0.20 14.73
N GLU A 106 -13.42 -0.67 14.96
CA GLU A 106 -14.57 -0.82 14.03
C GLU A 106 -15.35 0.49 13.85
N ASN A 107 -15.55 1.26 14.92
CA ASN A 107 -16.29 2.52 14.86
C ASN A 107 -15.55 3.59 14.06
N GLU A 108 -14.22 3.63 14.15
CA GLU A 108 -13.41 4.54 13.33
C GLU A 108 -13.40 4.12 11.86
N LEU A 109 -13.28 2.81 11.57
CA LEU A 109 -13.43 2.30 10.20
C LEU A 109 -14.80 2.68 9.62
N LYS A 110 -15.87 2.53 10.40
CA LYS A 110 -17.22 2.94 9.99
C LYS A 110 -17.28 4.43 9.65
N THR A 111 -16.69 5.27 10.50
CA THR A 111 -16.63 6.72 10.28
C THR A 111 -15.93 7.05 8.96
N VAL A 112 -14.81 6.38 8.67
CA VAL A 112 -14.10 6.57 7.39
C VAL A 112 -14.95 6.09 6.20
N LEU A 113 -15.63 4.96 6.32
CA LEU A 113 -16.53 4.46 5.27
C LEU A 113 -17.70 5.41 5.01
N ASP A 114 -18.26 6.03 6.05
CA ASP A 114 -19.31 7.04 5.92
C ASP A 114 -18.78 8.29 5.18
N LEU A 115 -17.55 8.74 5.49
CA LEU A 115 -16.87 9.80 4.74
C LEU A 115 -16.64 9.42 3.28
N CYS A 116 -16.33 8.15 3.01
CA CYS A 116 -16.12 7.66 1.65
C CYS A 116 -17.36 7.79 0.75
N GLN A 117 -18.57 7.94 1.32
CA GLN A 117 -19.79 8.24 0.57
C GLN A 117 -19.95 9.73 0.23
N ASP A 118 -19.18 10.63 0.85
CA ASP A 118 -19.22 12.07 0.55
C ASP A 118 -18.37 12.38 -0.70
N ASN A 119 -19.02 12.90 -1.74
CA ASN A 119 -18.35 13.30 -2.98
C ASN A 119 -17.24 14.33 -2.76
N ARG A 120 -17.33 15.18 -1.73
CA ARG A 120 -16.29 16.17 -1.40
C ARG A 120 -15.05 15.50 -0.85
N TYR A 121 -15.22 14.43 -0.06
CA TYR A 121 -14.11 13.65 0.45
C TYR A 121 -13.41 12.88 -0.68
N GLN A 122 -14.19 12.27 -1.59
CA GLN A 122 -13.63 11.63 -2.79
C GLN A 122 -12.89 12.63 -3.69
N MET A 123 -13.43 13.83 -3.86
CA MET A 123 -12.75 14.93 -4.57
C MET A 123 -11.43 15.29 -3.89
N ALA A 124 -11.39 15.40 -2.55
CA ALA A 124 -10.17 15.68 -1.81
C ALA A 124 -9.11 14.58 -2.01
N ILE A 125 -9.49 13.30 -1.91
CA ILE A 125 -8.56 12.18 -2.17
C ILE A 125 -7.99 12.25 -3.58
N ASN A 126 -8.81 12.58 -4.59
CA ASN A 126 -8.34 12.72 -5.96
C ASN A 126 -7.36 13.88 -6.11
N LYS A 127 -7.64 15.03 -5.49
CA LYS A 127 -6.73 16.17 -5.51
C LYS A 127 -5.41 15.88 -4.80
N ASP A 128 -5.45 15.20 -3.67
CA ASP A 128 -4.24 14.72 -2.99
C ASP A 128 -3.38 13.86 -3.93
N LEU A 129 -4.00 12.92 -4.65
CA LEU A 129 -3.31 12.07 -5.62
C LEU A 129 -2.72 12.85 -6.79
N GLU A 130 -3.47 13.80 -7.35
CA GLU A 130 -3.00 14.67 -8.44
C GLU A 130 -1.82 15.57 -8.01
N MET A 131 -1.78 15.97 -6.74
CA MET A 131 -0.72 16.83 -6.21
C MET A 131 0.58 16.09 -5.91
N LEU A 132 0.57 14.76 -5.75
CA LEU A 132 1.75 13.99 -5.33
C LEU A 132 2.99 14.21 -6.22
N PRO A 133 2.91 14.14 -7.57
CA PRO A 133 4.06 14.43 -8.41
C PRO A 133 4.61 15.85 -8.23
N GLY A 134 3.71 16.84 -8.11
CA GLY A 134 4.09 18.23 -7.87
C GLY A 134 4.77 18.42 -6.51
N ALA A 135 4.29 17.76 -5.46
CA ALA A 135 4.88 17.80 -4.13
C ALA A 135 6.30 17.21 -4.10
N LEU A 136 6.57 16.15 -4.87
CA LEU A 136 7.91 15.57 -4.97
C LEU A 136 8.88 16.46 -5.77
N LYS A 137 8.41 17.11 -6.84
CA LYS A 137 9.22 18.10 -7.58
C LYS A 137 9.73 19.23 -6.70
N ILE A 138 8.92 19.71 -5.75
CA ILE A 138 9.37 20.70 -4.77
C ILE A 138 10.59 20.16 -4.00
N GLY A 139 10.63 18.88 -3.63
CA GLY A 139 11.79 18.27 -2.98
C GLY A 139 13.01 18.15 -3.91
N GLU A 140 12.79 17.81 -5.18
CA GLU A 140 13.84 17.74 -6.21
C GLU A 140 14.57 19.07 -6.41
N GLU A 141 13.86 20.20 -6.31
CA GLU A 141 14.47 21.54 -6.40
C GLU A 141 15.60 21.78 -5.39
N PHE A 142 15.51 21.15 -4.21
CA PHE A 142 16.53 21.27 -3.15
C PHE A 142 17.59 20.17 -3.21
N ALA A 143 17.44 19.15 -4.06
CA ALA A 143 18.36 18.02 -4.11
C ALA A 143 19.82 18.42 -4.39
N PRO A 144 20.13 19.33 -5.35
CA PRO A 144 21.51 19.75 -5.61
C PRO A 144 22.16 20.44 -4.40
N GLU A 145 21.42 21.34 -3.73
CA GLU A 145 21.91 22.03 -2.53
C GLU A 145 22.16 21.03 -1.39
N LEU A 146 21.21 20.11 -1.17
CA LEU A 146 21.30 19.09 -0.13
C LEU A 146 22.52 18.18 -0.36
N GLN A 147 22.75 17.74 -1.60
CA GLN A 147 23.89 16.89 -1.96
C GLN A 147 25.22 17.59 -1.74
N ALA A 148 25.35 18.86 -2.17
CA ALA A 148 26.56 19.64 -1.95
C ALA A 148 26.90 19.75 -0.46
N LYS A 149 25.90 20.05 0.39
CA LYS A 149 26.09 20.14 1.85
C LYS A 149 26.40 18.79 2.48
N LEU A 150 25.79 17.70 2.02
CA LEU A 150 26.09 16.34 2.47
C LEU A 150 27.53 15.95 2.16
N LEU A 151 28.00 16.20 0.93
CA LEU A 151 29.37 15.89 0.52
C LEU A 151 30.40 16.68 1.34
N ASP A 152 30.14 17.97 1.60
CA ASP A 152 30.97 18.80 2.48
C ASP A 152 30.98 18.25 3.92
N ALA A 153 29.82 17.88 4.47
CA ALA A 153 29.73 17.27 5.80
C ALA A 153 30.49 15.94 5.89
N MET A 154 30.35 15.06 4.90
CA MET A 154 31.10 13.79 4.83
C MET A 154 32.60 14.03 4.72
N THR A 155 33.03 15.01 3.92
CA THR A 155 34.44 15.37 3.77
C THR A 155 35.03 15.87 5.09
N ARG A 156 34.29 16.70 5.84
CA ARG A 156 34.69 17.13 7.19
C ARG A 156 34.83 15.93 8.14
N LEU A 157 33.85 15.03 8.17
CA LEU A 157 33.88 13.83 9.01
C LEU A 157 35.08 12.93 8.70
N MET A 158 35.37 12.68 7.41
CA MET A 158 36.54 11.89 7.00
C MET A 158 37.86 12.52 7.43
N LYS A 159 37.97 13.85 7.40
CA LYS A 159 39.16 14.57 7.89
C LYS A 159 39.32 14.44 9.40
N THR A 160 38.23 14.45 10.17
CA THR A 160 38.30 14.26 11.63
C THR A 160 38.58 12.82 12.05
N MET A 161 38.33 11.84 11.18
CA MET A 161 38.57 10.42 11.45
C MET A 161 39.94 9.92 10.96
N ARG A 162 40.71 10.73 10.23
CA ARG A 162 42.10 10.40 9.92
C ARG A 162 42.97 10.71 11.15
N PRO A 163 43.68 9.71 11.72
CA PRO A 163 44.64 9.94 12.80
C PRO A 163 45.85 10.77 12.34
#